data_AF-A0A4D7CBM3-F1
#
_entry.id   AF-A0A4D7CBM3-F1
#
_cell.length_a   1.000
_cell.length_b   1.000
_cell.length_c   1.000
_cell.angle_alpha   90.00
_cell.angle_beta   90.00
_cell.angle_gamma   90.00
#
_symmetry.space_group_name_H-M   'P 1'
#
loop_
_entity.id
_entity.type
_entity.pdbx_description
1 polymer ?
#
loop_
_entity_poly.entity_id
_entity_poly.type
_entity_poly.pdbx_seq_one_letter_code
_entity_poly.pdbx_strand_id
1 'polypeptide(L)'
;MKFAQFLIAGALSAAASHAIAAPVSVSGDPALYWNQVVLDAVRTTSTPPPVAARALAMVNTAVFDAVNAANGGKYYGYGSSYAGGVPASTRVAAATAAHTVLKQLFPSQTATFNSALAQSLALEADPAALAAGQTLGTQTAGAILAARANDGASAIVPYTPGRSRRMAADATELRTRRSAAMALRDAVHHGVG
;
A
#
# COMPACT_ATOMS: atom_id res chain seq x y z
N MET A 1 31.83 38.75 45.99
CA MET A 1 30.56 38.73 45.23
C MET A 1 30.43 37.36 44.59
N LYS A 2 29.37 36.60 44.96
CA LYS A 2 29.07 35.24 44.48
C LYS A 2 28.44 35.32 43.09
N PHE A 3 28.90 34.50 42.14
CA PHE A 3 28.07 34.03 41.04
C PHE A 3 28.37 32.55 40.79
N ALA A 4 27.31 31.73 40.90
CA ALA A 4 27.28 30.31 40.67
C ALA A 4 26.95 29.99 39.20
N GLN A 5 26.91 28.68 38.89
CA GLN A 5 26.29 28.01 37.73
C GLN A 5 27.20 27.77 36.51
N PHE A 6 27.17 26.65 35.78
CA PHE A 6 26.34 25.43 35.78
C PHE A 6 27.16 24.32 35.07
N LEU A 7 27.08 23.07 35.55
CA LEU A 7 27.63 21.88 34.90
C LEU A 7 26.81 21.53 33.64
N ILE A 8 27.46 21.36 32.49
CA ILE A 8 26.85 20.71 31.31
C ILE A 8 27.24 19.23 31.35
N ALA A 9 26.29 18.40 31.76
CA ALA A 9 26.37 16.95 31.60
C ALA A 9 26.32 16.63 30.10
N GLY A 10 27.38 16.02 29.58
CA GLY A 10 27.42 15.52 28.21
C GLY A 10 26.41 14.38 28.04
N ALA A 11 25.40 14.60 27.20
CA ALA A 11 24.44 13.58 26.82
C ALA A 11 25.16 12.48 26.01
N LEU A 12 25.24 11.29 26.58
CA LEU A 12 25.69 10.07 25.90
C LEU A 12 24.64 9.71 24.85
N SER A 13 24.92 9.96 23.57
CA SER A 13 24.03 9.53 22.48
C SER A 13 24.17 8.01 22.31
N ALA A 14 23.20 7.26 22.82
CA ALA A 14 23.09 5.84 22.54
C ALA A 14 22.68 5.68 21.07
N ALA A 15 23.62 5.32 20.20
CA ALA A 15 23.32 4.90 18.85
C ALA A 15 22.52 3.59 18.92
N ALA A 16 21.20 3.67 18.78
CA ALA A 16 20.35 2.51 18.63
C ALA A 16 20.79 1.75 17.36
N SER A 17 21.45 0.62 17.57
CA SER A 17 21.75 -0.33 16.50
C SER A 17 20.41 -0.86 15.98
N HIS A 18 19.96 -0.35 14.83
CA HIS A 18 18.79 -0.88 14.17
C HIS A 18 19.14 -2.28 13.70
N ALA A 19 18.63 -3.31 14.36
CA ALA A 19 18.75 -4.68 13.88
C ALA A 19 18.15 -4.71 12.46
N ILE A 20 18.99 -4.96 11.45
CA ILE A 20 18.53 -5.22 10.10
C ILE A 20 17.73 -6.51 10.19
N ALA A 21 16.41 -6.43 9.97
CA ALA A 21 15.56 -7.61 9.95
C ALA A 21 16.13 -8.62 8.94
N ALA A 22 16.28 -9.87 9.37
CA ALA A 22 16.77 -10.94 8.50
C ALA A 22 15.90 -11.04 7.23
N PRO A 23 16.49 -11.36 6.07
CA PRO A 23 15.73 -11.53 4.84
C PRO A 23 14.68 -12.62 5.02
N VAL A 24 13.44 -12.35 4.60
CA VAL A 24 12.35 -13.33 4.64
C VAL A 24 12.67 -14.46 3.66
N SER A 25 12.86 -15.67 4.17
CA SER A 25 13.20 -16.84 3.36
C SER A 25 11.96 -17.43 2.67
N VAL A 26 12.14 -17.93 1.44
CA VAL A 26 11.12 -18.71 0.71
C VAL A 26 10.73 -20.00 1.44
N SER A 27 11.63 -20.56 2.26
CA SER A 27 11.36 -21.73 3.11
C SER A 27 10.59 -21.39 4.39
N GLY A 28 10.48 -20.11 4.75
CA GLY A 28 9.74 -19.63 5.91
C GLY A 28 8.23 -19.58 5.67
N ASP A 29 7.54 -18.74 6.43
CA ASP A 29 6.10 -18.51 6.27
C ASP A 29 5.77 -17.99 4.86
N PRO A 30 4.89 -18.66 4.10
CA PRO A 30 4.57 -18.26 2.73
C PRO A 30 3.87 -16.89 2.65
N ALA A 31 3.03 -16.52 3.61
CA ALA A 31 2.37 -15.22 3.61
C ALA A 31 3.39 -14.09 3.85
N LEU A 32 4.34 -14.28 4.78
CA LEU A 32 5.41 -13.30 5.00
C LEU A 32 6.31 -13.17 3.77
N TYR A 33 6.69 -14.29 3.14
CA TYR A 33 7.53 -14.29 1.94
C TYR A 33 6.85 -13.54 0.80
N TRP A 34 5.59 -13.87 0.48
CA TRP A 34 4.88 -13.22 -0.61
C TRP A 34 4.50 -11.76 -0.30
N ASN A 35 4.31 -11.40 0.98
CA ASN A 35 4.22 -10.01 1.39
C ASN A 35 5.52 -9.24 1.10
N GLN A 36 6.68 -9.85 1.35
CA GLN A 36 7.96 -9.24 0.99
C GLN A 36 8.09 -9.06 -0.53
N VAL A 37 7.68 -10.06 -1.32
CA VAL A 37 7.71 -9.98 -2.79
C VAL A 37 6.87 -8.81 -3.33
N VAL A 38 5.66 -8.59 -2.81
CA VAL A 38 4.84 -7.43 -3.22
C VAL A 38 5.43 -6.10 -2.76
N LEU A 39 6.06 -6.04 -1.58
CA LEU A 39 6.77 -4.84 -1.12
C LEU A 39 7.95 -4.51 -2.03
N ASP A 40 8.71 -5.51 -2.47
CA ASP A 40 9.82 -5.33 -3.40
C ASP A 40 9.33 -4.92 -4.80
N ALA A 41 8.19 -5.46 -5.25
CA ALA A 41 7.56 -5.01 -6.48
C ALA A 41 7.18 -3.52 -6.42
N VAL A 42 6.55 -3.08 -5.32
CA VAL A 42 6.17 -1.68 -5.08
C VAL A 42 7.37 -0.75 -5.07
N ARG A 43 8.48 -1.15 -4.41
CA ARG A 43 9.74 -0.39 -4.40
C ARG A 43 10.33 -0.28 -5.79
N THR A 44 10.41 -1.39 -6.51
CA THR A 44 11.00 -1.48 -7.85
C THR A 44 10.29 -0.57 -8.85
N THR A 45 8.97 -0.48 -8.78
CA THR A 45 8.19 0.38 -9.69
C THR A 45 7.90 1.77 -9.14
N SER A 46 8.40 2.13 -7.95
CA SER A 46 8.09 3.40 -7.28
C SER A 46 6.57 3.69 -7.25
N THR A 47 5.78 2.66 -6.95
CA THR A 47 4.33 2.71 -7.07
C THR A 47 3.74 3.79 -6.13
N PRO A 48 2.86 4.69 -6.62
CA PRO A 48 2.25 5.72 -5.79
C PRO A 48 1.51 5.14 -4.58
N PRO A 49 1.52 5.79 -3.40
CA PRO A 49 1.04 5.19 -2.16
C PRO A 49 -0.40 4.60 -2.22
N PRO A 50 -1.40 5.25 -2.84
CA PRO A 50 -2.74 4.67 -2.93
C PRO A 50 -2.79 3.39 -3.78
N VAL A 51 -2.03 3.37 -4.88
CA VAL A 51 -1.94 2.20 -5.77
C VAL A 51 -1.17 1.07 -5.10
N ALA A 52 -0.10 1.39 -4.35
CA ALA A 52 0.67 0.43 -3.58
C ALA A 52 -0.18 -0.24 -2.48
N ALA A 53 -0.94 0.55 -1.72
CA ALA A 53 -1.85 0.04 -0.70
C ALA A 53 -2.90 -0.90 -1.30
N ARG A 54 -3.46 -0.57 -2.46
CA ARG A 54 -4.39 -1.44 -3.18
C ARG A 54 -3.73 -2.74 -3.62
N ALA A 55 -2.53 -2.68 -4.20
CA ALA A 55 -1.81 -3.89 -4.60
C ALA A 55 -1.52 -4.82 -3.41
N LEU A 56 -1.05 -4.26 -2.29
CA LEU A 56 -0.83 -4.99 -1.05
C LEU A 56 -2.11 -5.67 -0.55
N ALA A 57 -3.24 -4.94 -0.55
CA ALA A 57 -4.52 -5.48 -0.13
C ALA A 57 -4.98 -6.63 -1.03
N MET A 58 -4.88 -6.48 -2.35
CA MET A 58 -5.27 -7.51 -3.31
C MET A 58 -4.43 -8.79 -3.19
N VAL A 59 -3.11 -8.65 -3.07
CA VAL A 59 -2.22 -9.81 -2.92
C VAL A 59 -2.50 -10.53 -1.61
N ASN A 60 -2.55 -9.80 -0.48
CA ASN A 60 -2.73 -10.42 0.83
C ASN A 60 -4.14 -11.00 1.04
N THR A 61 -5.19 -10.41 0.46
CA THR A 61 -6.53 -11.01 0.50
C THR A 61 -6.62 -12.30 -0.33
N ALA A 62 -5.99 -12.35 -1.50
CA ALA A 62 -5.90 -13.59 -2.28
C ALA A 62 -5.11 -14.69 -1.55
N VAL A 63 -3.99 -14.33 -0.91
CA VAL A 63 -3.20 -15.26 -0.08
C VAL A 63 -4.03 -15.77 1.10
N PHE A 64 -4.74 -14.88 1.80
CA PHE A 64 -5.62 -15.27 2.91
C PHE A 64 -6.68 -16.26 2.46
N ASP A 65 -7.39 -15.99 1.37
CA ASP A 65 -8.43 -16.87 0.84
C ASP A 65 -7.87 -18.24 0.45
N ALA A 66 -6.69 -18.28 -0.18
CA ALA A 66 -6.01 -19.52 -0.56
C ALA A 66 -5.59 -20.35 0.65
N VAL A 67 -4.98 -19.72 1.66
CA VAL A 67 -4.56 -20.38 2.91
C VAL A 67 -5.77 -20.88 3.68
N ASN A 68 -6.83 -20.07 3.77
CA ASN A 68 -8.07 -20.45 4.44
C ASN A 68 -8.73 -21.65 3.75
N ALA A 69 -8.84 -21.63 2.42
CA ALA A 69 -9.39 -22.75 1.64
C ALA A 69 -8.58 -24.04 1.82
N ALA A 70 -7.24 -23.95 1.75
CA ALA A 70 -6.35 -25.09 1.95
C ALA A 70 -6.44 -25.68 3.37
N ASN A 71 -6.78 -24.88 4.37
CA ASN A 71 -6.94 -25.29 5.77
C ASN A 71 -8.39 -25.61 6.16
N GLY A 72 -9.23 -25.96 5.19
CA GLY A 72 -10.59 -26.44 5.44
C GLY A 72 -11.67 -25.36 5.47
N GLY A 73 -11.37 -24.13 5.03
CA GLY A 73 -12.37 -23.07 4.84
C GLY A 73 -13.07 -22.60 6.11
N LYS A 74 -12.33 -22.53 7.23
CA LYS A 74 -12.91 -22.21 8.56
C LYS A 74 -13.41 -20.77 8.67
N TYR A 75 -12.82 -19.86 7.90
CA TYR A 75 -13.18 -18.44 7.90
C TYR A 75 -13.96 -18.07 6.64
N TYR A 76 -14.71 -16.97 6.70
CA TYR A 76 -15.32 -16.40 5.49
C TYR A 76 -14.23 -15.83 4.59
N GLY A 77 -14.15 -16.33 3.35
CA GLY A 77 -13.26 -15.79 2.34
C GLY A 77 -13.77 -14.45 1.82
N TYR A 78 -12.84 -13.60 1.38
CA TYR A 78 -13.14 -12.27 0.86
C TYR A 78 -13.69 -12.33 -0.56
N GLY A 79 -13.07 -13.12 -1.43
CA GLY A 79 -13.44 -13.30 -2.82
C GLY A 79 -14.52 -14.35 -3.05
N SER A 80 -14.54 -15.42 -2.24
CA SER A 80 -15.64 -16.40 -2.19
C SER A 80 -15.54 -17.33 -0.98
N SER A 81 -16.62 -18.09 -0.71
CA SER A 81 -16.61 -19.18 0.26
C SER A 81 -16.11 -20.47 -0.40
N TYR A 82 -15.05 -21.07 0.16
CA TYR A 82 -14.48 -22.31 -0.34
C TYR A 82 -14.88 -23.46 0.59
N ALA A 83 -15.54 -24.48 0.06
CA ALA A 83 -15.78 -25.71 0.80
C ALA A 83 -14.42 -26.38 1.08
N GLY A 84 -14.09 -26.54 2.35
CA GLY A 84 -12.89 -27.27 2.77
C GLY A 84 -12.92 -28.75 2.37
N GLY A 85 -11.79 -29.43 2.50
CA GLY A 85 -11.72 -30.90 2.45
C GLY A 85 -10.84 -31.51 1.37
N VAL A 86 -10.26 -30.70 0.47
CA VAL A 86 -9.22 -31.18 -0.45
C VAL A 86 -7.86 -31.03 0.24
N PRO A 87 -7.06 -32.10 0.40
CA PRO A 87 -5.67 -31.99 0.84
C PRO A 87 -4.89 -31.12 -0.16
N ALA A 88 -4.59 -29.89 0.22
CA ALA A 88 -3.87 -28.94 -0.61
C ALA A 88 -2.68 -28.36 0.16
N SER A 89 -1.57 -28.17 -0.53
CA SER A 89 -0.41 -27.52 0.06
C SER A 89 -0.71 -26.05 0.29
N THR A 90 -0.78 -25.64 1.57
CA THR A 90 -1.01 -24.25 1.97
C THR A 90 0.03 -23.31 1.36
N ARG A 91 1.30 -23.74 1.30
CA ARG A 91 2.39 -22.98 0.69
C ARG A 91 2.14 -22.77 -0.80
N VAL A 92 1.82 -23.82 -1.54
CA VAL A 92 1.58 -23.74 -2.99
C VAL A 92 0.34 -22.91 -3.29
N ALA A 93 -0.72 -23.02 -2.49
CA ALA A 93 -1.93 -22.21 -2.62
C ALA A 93 -1.64 -20.71 -2.43
N ALA A 94 -0.98 -20.34 -1.33
CA ALA A 94 -0.55 -18.97 -1.07
C ALA A 94 0.34 -18.42 -2.20
N ALA A 95 1.33 -19.20 -2.62
CA ALA A 95 2.28 -18.80 -3.65
C ALA A 95 1.62 -18.58 -5.02
N THR A 96 0.76 -19.50 -5.42
CA THR A 96 0.04 -19.41 -6.69
C THR A 96 -0.95 -18.24 -6.70
N ALA A 97 -1.62 -17.99 -5.57
CA ALA A 97 -2.53 -16.85 -5.44
C ALA A 97 -1.77 -15.51 -5.57
N ALA A 98 -0.71 -15.33 -4.77
CA ALA A 98 0.10 -14.12 -4.80
C ALA A 98 0.69 -13.86 -6.19
N HIS A 99 1.29 -14.89 -6.81
CA HIS A 99 1.86 -14.82 -8.15
C HIS A 99 0.84 -14.38 -9.21
N THR A 100 -0.36 -14.97 -9.17
CA THR A 100 -1.41 -14.69 -10.13
C THR A 100 -1.85 -13.23 -10.05
N VAL A 101 -2.06 -12.70 -8.84
CA VAL A 101 -2.38 -11.27 -8.64
C VAL A 101 -1.21 -10.38 -9.07
N LEU A 102 0.01 -10.69 -8.62
CA LEU A 102 1.20 -9.88 -8.88
C LEU A 102 1.51 -9.71 -10.37
N LYS A 103 1.40 -10.77 -11.17
CA LYS A 103 1.60 -10.69 -12.63
C LYS A 103 0.60 -9.77 -13.33
N GLN A 104 -0.63 -9.70 -12.82
CA GLN A 104 -1.64 -8.80 -13.38
C GLN A 104 -1.36 -7.35 -13.00
N LEU A 105 -0.92 -7.11 -11.75
CA LEU A 105 -0.66 -5.76 -11.26
C LEU A 105 0.68 -5.18 -11.72
N PHE A 106 1.70 -6.03 -11.90
CA PHE A 106 3.07 -5.62 -12.24
C PHE A 106 3.63 -6.48 -13.40
N PRO A 107 3.05 -6.38 -14.62
CA PRO A 107 3.38 -7.26 -15.72
C PRO A 107 4.86 -7.22 -16.13
N SER A 108 5.55 -6.07 -15.97
CA SER A 108 6.98 -5.92 -16.23
C SER A 108 7.89 -6.76 -15.31
N GLN A 109 7.37 -7.24 -14.17
CA GLN A 109 8.11 -8.04 -13.19
C GLN A 109 7.75 -9.54 -13.23
N THR A 110 7.02 -9.99 -14.26
CA THR A 110 6.54 -11.38 -14.39
C THR A 110 7.65 -12.42 -14.24
N ALA A 111 8.85 -12.17 -14.81
CA ALA A 111 9.97 -13.09 -14.69
C ALA A 111 10.42 -13.29 -13.23
N THR A 112 10.48 -12.20 -12.45
CA THR A 112 10.80 -12.24 -11.02
C THR A 112 9.77 -13.07 -10.26
N PHE A 113 8.48 -12.84 -10.52
CA PHE A 113 7.43 -13.60 -9.84
C PHE A 113 7.42 -15.07 -10.25
N ASN A 114 7.68 -15.39 -11.53
CA ASN A 114 7.82 -16.78 -11.98
C ASN A 114 8.94 -17.52 -11.23
N SER A 115 10.09 -16.86 -11.01
CA SER A 115 11.19 -17.43 -10.23
C SER A 115 10.79 -17.65 -8.76
N ALA A 116 10.15 -16.67 -8.13
CA ALA A 116 9.67 -16.80 -6.75
C ALA A 116 8.61 -17.91 -6.58
N LEU A 117 7.74 -18.07 -7.58
CA LEU A 117 6.79 -19.17 -7.64
C LEU A 117 7.51 -20.51 -7.76
N ALA A 118 8.43 -20.66 -8.72
CA ALA A 118 9.17 -21.91 -8.90
C ALA A 118 9.90 -22.35 -7.62
N GLN A 119 10.53 -21.40 -6.91
CA GLN A 119 11.18 -21.67 -5.62
C GLN A 119 10.19 -22.10 -4.54
N SER A 120 9.00 -21.48 -4.48
CA SER A 120 7.97 -21.85 -3.50
C SER A 120 7.40 -23.25 -3.75
N LEU A 121 7.20 -23.60 -5.03
CA LEU A 121 6.64 -24.88 -5.47
C LEU A 121 7.62 -26.04 -5.27
N ALA A 122 8.92 -25.80 -5.43
CA ALA A 122 9.96 -26.81 -5.22
C ALA A 122 10.06 -27.31 -3.76
N LEU A 123 9.39 -26.64 -2.81
CA LEU A 123 9.33 -27.03 -1.41
C LEU A 123 8.19 -28.01 -1.10
N GLU A 124 7.34 -28.33 -2.07
CA GLU A 124 6.28 -29.33 -1.94
C GLU A 124 6.65 -30.60 -2.71
N ALA A 125 6.67 -31.73 -2.01
CA ALA A 125 7.07 -33.01 -2.60
C ALA A 125 5.86 -33.84 -3.07
N ASP A 126 4.68 -33.64 -2.47
CA ASP A 126 3.47 -34.36 -2.85
C ASP A 126 2.84 -33.74 -4.12
N PRO A 127 2.83 -34.46 -5.26
CA PRO A 127 2.26 -33.94 -6.51
C PRO A 127 0.76 -33.63 -6.41
N ALA A 128 0.01 -34.37 -5.60
CA ALA A 128 -1.42 -34.16 -5.43
C ALA A 128 -1.69 -32.88 -4.63
N ALA A 129 -0.98 -32.69 -3.52
CA ALA A 129 -1.06 -31.46 -2.71
C ALA A 129 -0.60 -30.23 -3.49
N LEU A 130 0.43 -30.38 -4.35
CA LEU A 130 0.91 -29.33 -5.25
C LEU A 130 -0.17 -28.93 -6.27
N ALA A 131 -0.76 -29.89 -6.99
CA ALA A 131 -1.80 -29.61 -7.99
C ALA A 131 -3.06 -29.00 -7.37
N ALA A 132 -3.48 -29.50 -6.21
CA ALA A 132 -4.60 -28.95 -5.46
C ALA A 132 -4.32 -27.51 -4.98
N GLY A 133 -3.11 -27.26 -4.48
CA GLY A 133 -2.67 -25.92 -4.08
C GLY A 133 -2.69 -24.93 -5.24
N GLN A 134 -2.17 -25.31 -6.41
CA GLN A 134 -2.19 -24.46 -7.60
C GLN A 134 -3.61 -24.11 -8.05
N THR A 135 -4.50 -25.11 -8.02
CA THR A 135 -5.92 -24.92 -8.37
C THR A 135 -6.59 -23.92 -7.44
N LEU A 136 -6.46 -24.11 -6.11
CA LEU A 136 -7.02 -23.20 -5.11
C LEU A 136 -6.44 -21.79 -5.22
N GLY A 137 -5.12 -21.67 -5.38
CA GLY A 137 -4.46 -20.37 -5.50
C GLY A 137 -4.92 -19.60 -6.74
N THR A 138 -5.11 -20.28 -7.87
CA THR A 138 -5.61 -19.65 -9.11
C THR A 138 -7.06 -19.20 -8.96
N GLN A 139 -7.92 -20.02 -8.36
CA GLN A 139 -9.33 -19.69 -8.14
C GLN A 139 -9.50 -18.47 -7.21
N THR A 140 -8.75 -18.45 -6.10
CA THR A 140 -8.79 -17.38 -5.10
C THR A 140 -8.26 -16.06 -5.64
N ALA A 141 -7.13 -16.08 -6.34
CA ALA A 141 -6.63 -14.89 -7.04
C ALA A 141 -7.61 -14.40 -8.11
N GLY A 142 -8.21 -15.30 -8.89
CA GLY A 142 -9.21 -14.97 -9.90
C GLY A 142 -10.43 -14.26 -9.29
N ALA A 143 -10.95 -14.76 -8.16
CA ALA A 143 -12.06 -14.14 -7.45
C ALA A 143 -11.74 -12.71 -6.99
N ILE A 144 -10.56 -12.50 -6.39
CA ILE A 144 -10.12 -11.17 -5.96
C ILE A 144 -9.93 -10.22 -7.15
N LEU A 145 -9.27 -10.67 -8.22
CA LEU A 145 -9.06 -9.86 -9.43
C LEU A 145 -10.40 -9.46 -10.07
N ALA A 146 -11.34 -10.40 -10.19
CA ALA A 146 -12.68 -10.12 -10.71
C ALA A 146 -13.43 -9.11 -9.83
N ALA A 147 -13.41 -9.29 -8.51
CA ALA A 147 -14.05 -8.38 -7.57
C ALA A 147 -13.42 -6.97 -7.54
N ARG A 148 -12.20 -6.83 -8.06
CA ARG A 148 -11.46 -5.55 -8.15
C ARG A 148 -11.38 -4.99 -9.56
N ALA A 149 -11.88 -5.68 -10.59
CA ALA A 149 -11.74 -5.24 -11.97
C ALA A 149 -12.42 -3.88 -12.23
N ASN A 150 -13.53 -3.60 -11.54
CA ASN A 150 -14.37 -2.41 -11.74
C ASN A 150 -14.74 -1.72 -10.42
N ASP A 151 -13.84 -1.71 -9.43
CA ASP A 151 -14.07 -1.15 -8.09
C ASP A 151 -13.96 0.40 -8.02
N GLY A 152 -13.78 1.06 -9.16
CA GLY A 152 -13.63 2.52 -9.25
C GLY A 152 -12.25 3.04 -8.83
N ALA A 153 -11.28 2.19 -8.47
CA ALA A 153 -9.97 2.63 -8.00
C ALA A 153 -9.14 3.40 -9.04
N SER A 154 -9.45 3.23 -10.33
CA SER A 154 -8.82 3.95 -11.44
C SER A 154 -9.50 5.28 -11.78
N ALA A 155 -10.51 5.71 -11.01
CA ALA A 155 -11.19 6.97 -11.25
C ALA A 155 -10.23 8.16 -11.02
N ILE A 156 -10.14 9.05 -12.01
CA ILE A 156 -9.38 10.30 -11.89
C ILE A 156 -10.30 11.35 -11.28
N VAL A 157 -9.98 11.77 -10.05
CA VAL A 157 -10.72 12.84 -9.34
C VAL A 157 -9.82 14.08 -9.27
N PRO A 158 -10.14 15.16 -10.00
CA PRO A 158 -9.35 16.39 -9.95
C PRO A 158 -9.40 17.01 -8.54
N TYR A 159 -8.23 17.28 -7.97
CA TYR A 159 -8.16 18.05 -6.73
C TYR A 159 -8.54 19.51 -7.00
N THR A 160 -9.55 20.01 -6.29
CA THR A 160 -9.87 21.44 -6.25
C THR A 160 -9.41 22.02 -4.91
N PRO A 161 -8.36 22.85 -4.86
CA PRO A 161 -7.91 23.47 -3.62
C PRO A 161 -9.02 24.29 -2.98
N GLY A 162 -9.27 24.08 -1.69
CA GLY A 162 -10.21 24.91 -0.93
C GLY A 162 -9.69 26.34 -0.78
N ARG A 163 -10.56 27.34 -0.96
CA ARG A 163 -10.24 28.72 -0.54
C ARG A 163 -10.22 28.76 0.99
N SER A 164 -9.05 28.96 1.59
CA SER A 164 -8.97 29.17 3.04
C SER A 164 -9.78 30.42 3.43
N ARG A 165 -10.47 30.38 4.58
CA ARG A 165 -11.22 31.56 5.08
C ARG A 165 -10.35 32.81 5.22
N ARG A 166 -9.04 32.63 5.46
CA ARG A 166 -8.05 33.72 5.47
C ARG A 166 -7.90 34.38 4.10
N MET A 167 -7.87 33.62 3.00
CA MET A 167 -7.78 34.20 1.65
C MET A 167 -9.07 34.87 1.19
N ALA A 168 -10.24 34.40 1.66
CA ALA A 168 -11.52 35.06 1.37
C ALA A 168 -11.66 36.40 2.14
N ALA A 169 -11.25 36.42 3.41
CA ALA A 169 -11.21 37.63 4.22
C ALA A 169 -10.18 38.64 3.67
N ASP A 170 -8.97 38.19 3.36
CA ASP A 170 -7.89 39.03 2.83
C ASP A 170 -8.24 39.61 1.45
N ALA A 171 -8.85 38.83 0.56
CA ALA A 171 -9.30 39.34 -0.75
C ALA A 171 -10.42 40.40 -0.63
N THR A 172 -11.26 40.30 0.40
CA THR A 172 -12.32 41.28 0.66
C THR A 172 -11.71 42.54 1.28
N GLU A 173 -10.80 42.38 2.24
CA GLU A 173 -10.08 43.48 2.87
C GLU A 173 -9.19 44.24 1.88
N LEU A 174 -8.48 43.55 0.98
CA LEU A 174 -7.70 44.15 -0.10
C LEU A 174 -8.57 44.94 -1.09
N ARG A 175 -9.78 44.45 -1.43
CA ARG A 175 -10.72 45.21 -2.27
C ARG A 175 -11.20 46.46 -1.56
N THR A 176 -11.60 46.36 -0.29
CA THR A 176 -12.05 47.50 0.51
C THR A 176 -10.96 48.54 0.67
N ARG A 177 -9.72 48.12 0.99
CA ARG A 177 -8.56 49.02 1.10
C ARG A 177 -8.23 49.69 -0.24
N ARG A 178 -8.30 48.96 -1.36
CA ARG A 178 -8.09 49.54 -2.70
C ARG A 178 -9.18 50.57 -3.06
N SER A 179 -10.44 50.28 -2.77
CA SER A 179 -11.54 51.23 -3.01
C SER A 179 -11.42 52.48 -2.14
N ALA A 180 -11.07 52.33 -0.86
CA ALA A 180 -10.86 53.46 0.05
C ALA A 180 -9.67 54.34 -0.38
N ALA A 181 -8.56 53.73 -0.80
CA ALA A 181 -7.40 54.47 -1.31
C ALA A 181 -7.71 55.24 -2.61
N MET A 182 -8.59 54.71 -3.47
CA MET A 182 -9.01 55.39 -4.70
C MET A 182 -9.89 56.61 -4.39
N ALA A 183 -10.88 56.46 -3.50
CA ALA A 183 -11.73 57.56 -3.07
C ALA A 183 -10.96 58.69 -2.37
N LEU A 184 -9.93 58.34 -1.57
CA LEU A 184 -9.09 59.32 -0.89
C LEU A 184 -8.19 60.09 -1.87
N ARG A 185 -7.76 59.43 -2.95
CA ARG A 185 -7.01 60.08 -4.04
C ARG A 185 -7.87 61.08 -4.81
N ASP A 186 -9.12 60.72 -5.12
CA ASP A 186 -10.04 61.60 -5.83
C ASP A 186 -10.45 62.83 -5.00
N ALA A 187 -10.62 62.66 -3.68
CA ALA A 187 -10.90 63.77 -2.76
C ALA A 187 -9.77 64.79 -2.69
N VAL A 188 -8.51 64.36 -2.78
CA VAL A 188 -7.33 65.26 -2.79
C VAL A 188 -7.27 66.08 -4.09
N HIS A 189 -7.73 65.53 -5.21
CA HIS A 189 -7.75 66.26 -6.49
C HIS A 189 -8.92 67.24 -6.63
N HIS A 190 -9.97 67.15 -5.81
CA HIS A 190 -11.13 68.05 -5.85
C HIS A 190 -11.16 69.13 -4.76
N GLY A 191 -10.17 69.17 -3.85
CA GLY A 191 -10.09 70.12 -2.74
C GLY A 191 -9.14 71.31 -2.92
N VAL A 192 -8.61 71.57 -4.12
CA VAL A 192 -7.63 72.65 -4.40
C VAL A 192 -8.16 73.64 -5.45
N GLY A 193 -9.44 73.99 -5.35
CA GLY A 193 -10.07 75.06 -6.14
C GLY A 193 -10.38 76.27 -5.28
#